data_AF-A0A7R9IA75-F1
#
_entry.id   AF-A0A7R9IA75-F1
#
_cell.length_a   1.000
_cell.length_b   1.000
_cell.length_c   1.000
_cell.angle_alpha   90.00
_cell.angle_beta   90.00
_cell.angle_gamma   90.00
#
_symmetry.space_group_name_H-M   'P 1'
#
loop_
_entity.id
_entity.type
_entity.pdbx_description
1 polymer ?
#
loop_
_entity_poly.entity_id
_entity_poly.type
_entity_poly.pdbx_seq_one_letter_code
_entity_poly.pdbx_strand_id
1 'polypeptide(L)'
;MSSAHAHTHFHDGMNVHTTSYHFCVFVLLDARYLEDRHVLLTFVCLVIGFAFSFYIQFQEEAQFCDIWRSFVKTTVMMMGEFDYGDLFTEPKSPNSITRLPATSRIIFLLFVILASIVLMNLMVGLAVSDIQALQTEGHIHRLLKQADFIDQLEKMSNHRILRSSCCPQQLFRILNKRRSIPIRITIQPSNNIRGVARLPYNLLEAVVAIALHNQQLNGIKDHINY
;
A
#
# COMPACT_ATOMS: atom_id res chain seq x y z
N MET A 1 35.86 23.31 25.64
CA MET A 1 35.98 23.06 24.18
C MET A 1 35.50 21.66 23.72
N SER A 2 35.02 20.77 24.60
CA SER A 2 34.62 19.40 24.19
C SER A 2 33.13 19.22 23.83
N SER A 3 32.25 20.18 24.17
CA SER A 3 30.80 20.04 23.99
C SER A 3 30.30 20.50 22.60
N ALA A 4 30.99 21.45 21.96
CA ALA A 4 30.61 21.95 20.63
C ALA A 4 30.93 20.94 19.50
N HIS A 5 31.94 20.08 19.67
CA HIS A 5 32.36 19.11 18.67
C HIS A 5 31.48 17.85 18.61
N ALA A 6 30.81 17.50 19.71
CA ALA A 6 29.87 16.36 19.76
C ALA A 6 28.52 16.71 19.12
N HIS A 7 28.08 17.97 19.24
CA HIS A 7 26.83 18.43 18.66
C HIS A 7 26.85 18.51 17.12
N THR A 8 28.00 18.83 16.52
CA THR A 8 28.15 18.87 15.04
C THR A 8 28.19 17.47 14.44
N HIS A 9 28.89 16.51 15.05
CA HIS A 9 28.90 15.12 14.58
C HIS A 9 27.54 14.41 14.70
N PHE A 10 26.71 14.76 15.70
CA PHE A 10 25.36 14.19 15.84
C PHE A 10 24.40 14.75 14.78
N HIS A 11 24.53 16.03 14.42
CA HIS A 11 23.73 16.66 13.36
C HIS A 11 24.10 16.12 11.96
N ASP A 12 25.40 15.89 11.71
CA ASP A 12 25.86 15.30 10.45
C ASP A 12 25.38 13.85 10.32
N GLY A 13 25.53 13.01 11.36
CA GLY A 13 25.03 11.63 11.35
C GLY A 13 23.52 11.52 11.12
N MET A 14 22.74 12.45 11.69
CA MET A 14 21.28 12.50 11.52
C MET A 14 20.89 12.96 10.11
N ASN A 15 21.66 13.86 9.48
CA ASN A 15 21.47 14.24 8.08
C ASN A 15 21.81 13.10 7.10
N VAL A 16 22.87 12.32 7.35
CA VAL A 16 23.20 11.17 6.47
C VAL A 16 22.16 10.07 6.58
N HIS A 17 21.66 9.81 7.80
CA HIS A 17 20.58 8.86 8.02
C HIS A 17 19.27 9.35 7.37
N THR A 18 18.85 10.60 7.59
CA THR A 18 17.62 11.17 6.99
C THR A 18 17.67 11.24 5.47
N THR A 19 18.81 11.57 4.87
CA THR A 19 18.99 11.56 3.40
C THR A 19 18.98 10.14 2.85
N SER A 20 19.56 9.17 3.57
CA SER A 20 19.51 7.75 3.20
C SER A 20 18.09 7.17 3.28
N TYR A 21 17.30 7.56 4.28
CA TYR A 21 15.88 7.20 4.36
C TYR A 21 15.07 7.85 3.24
N HIS A 22 15.32 9.13 2.92
CA HIS A 22 14.65 9.82 1.81
C HIS A 22 14.95 9.16 0.46
N PHE A 23 16.21 8.78 0.23
CA PHE A 23 16.63 8.09 -0.99
C PHE A 23 16.04 6.68 -1.08
N CYS A 24 16.02 5.94 0.03
CA CYS A 24 15.40 4.61 0.10
C CYS A 24 13.89 4.67 -0.16
N VAL A 25 13.19 5.66 0.41
CA VAL A 25 11.76 5.89 0.15
C VAL A 25 11.53 6.28 -1.32
N PHE A 26 12.36 7.14 -1.91
CA PHE A 26 12.25 7.52 -3.31
C PHE A 26 12.48 6.32 -4.24
N VAL A 27 13.51 5.50 -3.98
CA VAL A 27 13.80 4.27 -4.75
C VAL A 27 12.70 3.23 -4.59
N LEU A 28 12.13 3.07 -3.39
CA LEU A 28 10.99 2.17 -3.14
C LEU A 28 9.72 2.66 -3.83
N LEU A 29 9.48 3.98 -3.86
CA LEU A 29 8.37 4.60 -4.59
C LEU A 29 8.53 4.41 -6.10
N ASP A 30 9.74 4.63 -6.65
CA ASP A 30 10.01 4.44 -8.08
C ASP A 30 9.89 2.97 -8.50
N ALA A 31 10.34 2.04 -7.65
CA ALA A 31 10.18 0.60 -7.86
C ALA A 31 8.71 0.16 -7.80
N ARG A 32 7.92 0.67 -6.84
CA ARG A 32 6.46 0.44 -6.79
C ARG A 32 5.75 1.04 -7.99
N TYR A 33 6.17 2.22 -8.43
CA TYR A 33 5.62 2.90 -9.60
C TYR A 33 5.95 2.17 -10.92
N LEU A 34 7.00 1.34 -10.98
CA LEU A 34 7.29 0.51 -12.15
C LEU A 34 6.32 -0.67 -12.30
N GLU A 35 5.88 -1.32 -11.21
CA GLU A 35 5.05 -2.53 -11.29
C GLU A 35 3.65 -2.27 -11.91
N ASP A 36 3.00 -1.16 -11.55
CA ASP A 36 1.67 -0.80 -12.08
C ASP A 36 1.72 -0.30 -13.54
N ARG A 37 2.88 0.20 -13.99
CA ARG A 37 3.07 0.70 -15.36
C ARG A 37 3.06 -0.40 -16.40
N HIS A 38 3.46 -1.62 -16.07
CA HIS A 38 3.52 -2.72 -17.03
C HIS A 38 2.14 -3.13 -17.56
N VAL A 39 1.12 -3.12 -16.69
CA VAL A 39 -0.26 -3.46 -17.08
C VAL A 39 -0.85 -2.37 -17.96
N LEU A 40 -0.65 -1.10 -17.61
CA LEU A 40 -1.07 0.05 -18.41
C LEU A 40 -0.34 0.10 -19.77
N LEU A 41 0.96 -0.17 -19.79
CA LEU A 41 1.76 -0.23 -21.02
C LEU A 41 1.28 -1.34 -21.95
N THR A 42 0.95 -2.51 -21.39
CA THR A 42 0.37 -3.63 -22.16
C THR A 42 -0.98 -3.24 -22.76
N PHE A 43 -1.82 -2.54 -22.00
CA PHE A 43 -3.09 -2.02 -22.49
C PHE A 43 -2.92 -1.02 -23.65
N VAL A 44 -2.04 -0.01 -23.49
CA VAL A 44 -1.78 0.99 -24.53
C VAL A 44 -1.19 0.32 -25.79
N CYS A 45 -0.25 -0.61 -25.64
CA CYS A 45 0.31 -1.39 -26.74
C CYS A 45 -0.78 -2.17 -27.49
N LEU A 46 -1.74 -2.76 -26.75
CA LEU A 46 -2.87 -3.48 -27.31
C LEU A 46 -3.81 -2.56 -28.09
N VAL A 47 -4.15 -1.38 -27.56
CA VAL A 47 -4.98 -0.39 -28.26
C VAL A 47 -4.31 0.05 -29.57
N ILE A 48 -2.99 0.32 -29.54
CA ILE A 48 -2.23 0.69 -30.73
C ILE A 48 -2.23 -0.46 -31.75
N GLY A 49 -1.95 -1.70 -31.33
CA GLY A 49 -1.92 -2.87 -32.21
C GLY A 49 -3.25 -3.11 -32.92
N PHE A 50 -4.37 -3.01 -32.19
CA PHE A 50 -5.69 -3.16 -32.78
C PHE A 50 -6.11 -1.96 -33.65
N ALA A 51 -5.69 -0.73 -33.30
CA ALA A 51 -5.92 0.44 -34.14
C ALA A 51 -5.23 0.30 -35.52
N PHE A 52 -4.00 -0.20 -35.55
CA PHE A 52 -3.31 -0.49 -36.81
C PHE A 52 -3.95 -1.65 -37.57
N SER A 53 -4.37 -2.71 -36.86
CA SER A 53 -5.09 -3.84 -37.47
C SER A 53 -6.37 -3.38 -38.19
N PHE A 54 -7.16 -2.52 -37.56
CA PHE A 54 -8.39 -1.99 -38.16
C PHE A 54 -8.15 -0.93 -39.23
N TYR A 55 -7.09 -0.11 -39.11
CA TYR A 55 -6.68 0.78 -40.18
C TYR A 55 -6.39 0.01 -41.48
N ILE A 56 -5.68 -1.13 -41.40
CA ILE A 56 -5.40 -1.97 -42.57
C ILE A 56 -6.65 -2.72 -43.05
N GLN A 57 -7.44 -3.27 -42.12
CA GLN A 57 -8.58 -4.14 -42.44
C GLN A 57 -9.81 -3.38 -42.97
N PHE A 58 -10.03 -2.15 -42.52
CA PHE A 58 -11.21 -1.33 -42.82
C PHE A 58 -10.88 0.01 -43.50
N GLN A 59 -9.72 0.13 -44.16
CA GLN A 59 -9.27 1.35 -44.86
C GLN A 59 -10.30 1.99 -45.81
N GLU A 60 -11.25 1.21 -46.33
CA GLU A 60 -12.30 1.65 -47.25
C GLU A 60 -13.48 2.36 -46.55
N GLU A 61 -13.59 2.26 -45.22
CA GLU A 61 -14.62 2.97 -44.46
C GLU A 61 -14.11 4.33 -43.97
N ALA A 62 -14.97 5.34 -44.07
CA ALA A 62 -14.65 6.73 -43.70
C ALA A 62 -14.22 6.91 -42.22
N GLN A 63 -14.58 5.94 -41.36
CA GLN A 63 -14.22 5.89 -39.95
C GLN A 63 -12.76 5.43 -39.73
N PHE A 64 -12.12 4.79 -40.72
CA PHE A 64 -10.76 4.26 -40.63
C PHE A 64 -9.79 4.82 -41.69
N CYS A 65 -10.20 5.82 -42.47
CA CYS A 65 -9.33 6.43 -43.48
C CYS A 65 -8.10 7.13 -42.90
N ASP A 66 -8.21 7.68 -41.67
CA ASP A 66 -7.09 8.34 -40.99
C ASP A 66 -6.64 7.50 -39.79
N ILE A 67 -5.33 7.41 -39.56
CA ILE A 67 -4.75 6.69 -38.41
C ILE A 67 -5.34 7.21 -37.08
N TRP A 68 -5.52 8.53 -36.96
CA TRP A 68 -6.13 9.15 -35.79
C TRP A 68 -7.60 8.74 -35.61
N ARG A 69 -8.37 8.72 -36.69
CA ARG A 69 -9.78 8.31 -36.66
C ARG A 69 -9.92 6.83 -36.32
N SER A 70 -9.06 5.98 -36.89
CA SER A 70 -8.97 4.55 -36.54
C SER A 70 -8.67 4.36 -35.07
N PHE A 71 -7.72 5.11 -34.51
CA PHE A 71 -7.38 5.02 -33.08
C PHE A 71 -8.55 5.39 -32.16
N VAL A 72 -9.23 6.50 -32.47
CA VAL A 72 -10.41 6.94 -31.72
C VAL A 72 -11.53 5.91 -31.84
N LYS A 73 -11.83 5.44 -33.06
CA LYS A 73 -12.87 4.45 -33.31
C LYS A 73 -12.56 3.13 -32.60
N THR A 74 -11.32 2.66 -32.63
CA THR A 74 -10.89 1.46 -31.89
C THR A 74 -11.06 1.63 -30.38
N THR A 75 -10.75 2.80 -29.82
CA THR A 75 -10.94 3.07 -28.39
C THR A 75 -12.41 3.07 -28.00
N VAL A 76 -13.28 3.66 -28.82
CA VAL A 76 -14.74 3.60 -28.66
C VAL A 76 -15.25 2.15 -28.72
N MET A 77 -14.73 1.36 -29.66
CA MET A 77 -15.03 -0.08 -29.74
C MET A 77 -14.53 -0.87 -28.53
N MET A 78 -13.38 -0.52 -27.95
CA MET A 78 -12.89 -1.11 -26.70
C MET A 78 -13.86 -0.84 -25.54
N MET A 79 -14.50 0.34 -25.50
CA MET A 79 -15.50 0.65 -24.48
C MET A 79 -16.83 -0.12 -24.65
N GLY A 80 -16.97 -0.93 -25.71
CA GLY A 80 -18.15 -1.74 -25.97
C GLY A 80 -19.14 -1.12 -26.95
N GLU A 81 -18.81 0.02 -27.56
CA GLU A 81 -19.64 0.63 -28.60
C GLU A 81 -19.30 0.03 -29.97
N PHE A 82 -20.19 -0.82 -30.48
CA PHE A 82 -20.02 -1.48 -31.77
C PHE A 82 -21.09 -1.03 -32.77
N ASP A 83 -20.64 -0.55 -33.91
CA ASP A 83 -21.51 -0.27 -35.05
C ASP A 83 -21.36 -1.36 -36.11
N TYR A 84 -22.04 -2.48 -35.90
CA TYR A 84 -21.94 -3.64 -36.80
C TYR A 84 -22.51 -3.34 -38.19
N GLY A 85 -23.52 -2.47 -38.27
CA GLY A 85 -24.15 -2.09 -39.54
C GLY A 85 -23.17 -1.35 -40.45
N ASP A 86 -22.46 -0.38 -39.90
CA ASP A 86 -21.54 0.44 -40.68
C ASP A 86 -20.25 -0.29 -41.11
N LEU A 87 -19.80 -1.30 -40.36
CA LEU A 87 -18.56 -2.03 -40.64
C LEU A 87 -18.68 -3.13 -41.69
N PHE A 88 -19.86 -3.76 -41.80
CA PHE A 88 -20.06 -4.97 -42.59
C PHE A 88 -21.08 -4.82 -43.72
N THR A 89 -21.50 -3.59 -44.04
CA THR A 89 -22.35 -3.30 -45.21
C THR A 89 -21.63 -3.67 -46.52
N GLU A 90 -22.41 -4.05 -47.54
CA GLU A 90 -21.96 -4.40 -48.90
C GLU A 90 -20.86 -3.45 -49.43
N PRO A 91 -19.85 -3.97 -50.14
CA PRO A 91 -18.72 -3.17 -50.61
C PRO A 91 -19.20 -2.01 -51.50
N LYS A 92 -18.86 -0.78 -51.11
CA LYS A 92 -19.19 0.45 -51.87
C LYS A 92 -18.42 0.54 -53.20
N SER A 93 -17.40 -0.30 -53.42
CA SER A 93 -16.64 -0.37 -54.66
C SER A 93 -16.44 -1.81 -55.15
N PRO A 94 -16.55 -2.09 -56.46
CA PRO A 94 -16.36 -3.42 -57.03
C PRO A 94 -14.90 -3.92 -57.01
N ASN A 95 -13.94 -3.12 -56.53
CA ASN A 95 -12.50 -3.43 -56.56
C ASN A 95 -11.87 -3.61 -55.16
N SER A 96 -12.67 -3.94 -54.14
CA SER A 96 -12.19 -4.13 -52.77
C SER A 96 -11.45 -5.47 -52.59
N ILE A 97 -10.21 -5.55 -53.08
CA ILE A 97 -9.35 -6.76 -52.95
C ILE A 97 -8.99 -7.04 -51.47
N THR A 98 -9.08 -6.03 -50.60
CA THR A 98 -8.67 -6.12 -49.19
C THR A 98 -9.78 -6.61 -48.24
N ARG A 99 -11.05 -6.60 -48.68
CA ARG A 99 -12.19 -6.96 -47.84
C ARG A 99 -12.57 -8.43 -48.01
N LEU A 100 -11.97 -9.31 -47.19
CA LEU A 100 -12.48 -10.67 -46.98
C LEU A 100 -13.58 -10.63 -45.89
N PRO A 101 -14.88 -10.75 -46.23
CA PRO A 101 -15.97 -10.55 -45.28
C PRO A 101 -16.00 -11.60 -44.17
N ALA A 102 -15.52 -12.82 -44.42
CA ALA A 102 -15.41 -13.86 -43.39
C ALA A 102 -14.24 -13.58 -42.42
N THR A 103 -13.05 -13.26 -42.95
CA THR A 103 -11.85 -13.02 -42.15
C THR A 103 -11.98 -11.79 -41.26
N SER A 104 -12.55 -10.70 -41.78
CA SER A 104 -12.81 -9.47 -41.01
C SER A 104 -13.76 -9.70 -39.84
N ARG A 105 -14.83 -10.49 -40.02
CA ARG A 105 -15.75 -10.86 -38.93
C ARG A 105 -15.07 -11.68 -37.84
N ILE A 106 -14.22 -12.64 -38.21
CA ILE A 106 -13.47 -13.45 -37.24
C ILE A 106 -12.50 -12.59 -36.44
N ILE A 107 -11.73 -11.73 -37.12
CA ILE A 107 -10.77 -10.83 -36.47
C ILE A 107 -11.49 -9.84 -35.54
N PHE A 108 -12.63 -9.30 -35.97
CA PHE A 108 -13.45 -8.42 -35.15
C PHE A 108 -14.00 -9.12 -33.90
N LEU A 109 -14.54 -10.34 -34.03
CA LEU A 109 -15.00 -11.11 -32.87
C LEU A 109 -13.87 -11.44 -31.89
N LEU A 110 -12.70 -11.84 -32.42
CA LEU A 110 -11.52 -12.10 -31.59
C LEU A 110 -11.08 -10.84 -30.85
N PHE A 111 -11.09 -9.69 -31.52
CA PHE A 111 -10.85 -8.39 -30.90
C PHE A 111 -11.81 -8.11 -29.76
N VAL A 112 -13.14 -8.26 -29.96
CA VAL A 112 -14.14 -7.97 -28.92
C VAL A 112 -13.91 -8.85 -27.67
N ILE A 113 -13.62 -10.13 -27.86
CA ILE A 113 -13.35 -11.06 -26.75
C ILE A 113 -12.06 -10.67 -26.03
N LEU A 114 -10.96 -10.45 -26.77
CA LEU A 114 -9.67 -10.07 -26.19
C LEU A 114 -9.73 -8.72 -25.47
N ALA A 115 -10.36 -7.72 -26.08
CA ALA A 115 -10.61 -6.41 -25.50
C ALA A 115 -11.36 -6.54 -24.17
N SER A 116 -12.47 -7.30 -24.16
CA SER A 116 -13.30 -7.49 -22.97
C SER A 116 -12.54 -8.16 -21.83
N ILE A 117 -11.77 -9.21 -22.13
CA ILE A 117 -10.97 -9.92 -21.13
C ILE A 117 -9.90 -8.99 -20.55
N VAL A 118 -9.16 -8.27 -21.41
CA VAL A 118 -8.07 -7.39 -20.98
C VAL A 118 -8.61 -6.21 -20.17
N LEU A 119 -9.71 -5.58 -20.61
CA LEU A 119 -10.33 -4.46 -19.92
C LEU A 119 -10.89 -4.86 -18.55
N MET A 120 -11.57 -6.00 -18.47
CA MET A 120 -12.07 -6.50 -17.18
C MET A 120 -10.91 -6.81 -16.23
N ASN A 121 -9.85 -7.44 -16.74
CA ASN A 121 -8.66 -7.75 -15.94
C ASN A 121 -7.93 -6.49 -15.48
N LEU A 122 -7.84 -5.46 -16.33
CA LEU A 122 -7.26 -4.16 -15.97
C LEU A 122 -8.11 -3.44 -14.93
N MET A 123 -9.44 -3.38 -15.12
CA MET A 123 -10.34 -2.69 -14.20
C MET A 123 -10.31 -3.34 -12.81
N VAL A 124 -10.36 -4.68 -12.75
CA VAL A 124 -10.24 -5.40 -11.47
C VAL A 124 -8.85 -5.23 -10.88
N GLY A 125 -7.79 -5.30 -11.70
CA GLY A 125 -6.40 -5.12 -11.24
C GLY A 125 -6.18 -3.77 -10.57
N LEU A 126 -6.62 -2.68 -11.21
CA LEU A 126 -6.53 -1.32 -10.69
C LEU A 126 -7.44 -1.09 -9.48
N ALA A 127 -8.69 -1.56 -9.52
CA ALA A 127 -9.61 -1.37 -8.41
C ALA A 127 -9.12 -2.10 -7.14
N VAL A 128 -8.54 -3.28 -7.32
CA VAL A 128 -8.03 -4.10 -6.20
C VAL A 128 -6.77 -3.50 -5.60
N SER A 129 -5.84 -2.96 -6.40
CA SER A 129 -4.65 -2.27 -5.88
C SER A 129 -5.03 -1.03 -5.07
N ASP A 130 -5.95 -0.22 -5.58
CA ASP A 130 -6.39 1.02 -4.94
C ASP A 130 -7.11 0.74 -3.61
N ILE A 131 -7.99 -0.27 -3.59
CA ILE A 131 -8.69 -0.66 -2.37
C ILE A 131 -7.73 -1.24 -1.32
N GLN A 132 -6.74 -2.03 -1.71
CA GLN A 132 -5.77 -2.61 -0.77
C GLN A 132 -4.89 -1.54 -0.10
N ALA A 133 -4.45 -0.54 -0.85
CA ALA A 133 -3.69 0.59 -0.31
C ALA A 133 -4.52 1.38 0.71
N LEU A 134 -5.76 1.72 0.35
CA LEU A 134 -6.71 2.40 1.24
C LEU A 134 -7.03 1.59 2.50
N GLN A 135 -7.18 0.27 2.38
CA GLN A 135 -7.44 -0.61 3.52
C GLN A 135 -6.26 -0.64 4.50
N THR A 136 -5.03 -0.68 3.99
CA THR A 136 -3.83 -0.69 4.83
C THR A 136 -3.67 0.61 5.60
N GLU A 137 -3.84 1.74 4.91
CA GLU A 137 -3.82 3.07 5.53
C GLU A 137 -4.95 3.23 6.57
N GLY A 138 -6.16 2.82 6.21
CA GLY A 138 -7.31 2.82 7.12
C GLY A 138 -7.09 1.94 8.36
N HIS A 139 -6.39 0.81 8.21
CA HIS A 139 -6.11 -0.07 9.34
C HIS A 139 -5.11 0.57 10.33
N ILE A 140 -4.07 1.23 9.83
CA ILE A 140 -3.10 1.98 10.66
C ILE A 140 -3.82 3.14 11.35
N HIS A 141 -4.63 3.90 10.60
CA HIS A 141 -5.39 5.02 11.15
C HIS A 141 -6.35 4.55 12.25
N ARG A 142 -6.97 3.38 12.09
CA ARG A 142 -7.82 2.77 13.12
C ARG A 142 -7.04 2.43 14.39
N LEU A 143 -5.83 1.89 14.26
CA LEU A 143 -4.97 1.58 15.42
C LEU A 143 -4.54 2.86 16.15
N LEU A 144 -4.17 3.91 15.41
CA LEU A 144 -3.84 5.21 15.99
C LEU A 144 -5.02 5.81 16.75
N LYS A 145 -6.23 5.77 16.18
CA LYS A 145 -7.46 6.24 16.85
C LYS A 145 -7.76 5.43 18.10
N GLN A 146 -7.53 4.12 18.09
CA GLN A 146 -7.69 3.28 19.28
C GLN A 146 -6.67 3.63 20.37
N ALA A 147 -5.41 3.87 20.01
CA ALA A 147 -4.36 4.27 20.95
C ALA A 147 -4.64 5.65 21.56
N ASP A 148 -5.05 6.62 20.74
CA ASP A 148 -5.41 7.97 21.18
C ASP A 148 -6.63 7.95 22.14
N PHE A 149 -7.63 7.11 21.85
CA PHE A 149 -8.76 6.89 22.74
C PHE A 149 -8.34 6.28 24.09
N ILE A 150 -7.41 5.32 24.08
CA ILE A 150 -6.86 4.71 25.30
C ILE A 150 -6.07 5.73 26.12
N ASP A 151 -5.25 6.57 25.47
CA ASP A 151 -4.50 7.64 26.14
C ASP A 151 -5.44 8.66 26.81
N GLN A 152 -6.51 9.05 26.12
CA GLN A 152 -7.54 9.92 26.69
C GLN A 152 -8.25 9.26 27.88
N LEU A 153 -8.59 7.98 27.78
CA LEU A 153 -9.16 7.21 28.89
C LEU A 153 -8.20 7.11 30.08
N GLU A 154 -6.90 6.90 29.82
CA GLU A 154 -5.88 6.83 30.87
C GLU A 154 -5.74 8.17 31.61
N LYS A 155 -5.70 9.28 30.87
CA LYS A 155 -5.70 10.63 31.43
C LYS A 155 -6.94 10.92 32.28
N MET A 156 -8.13 10.54 31.82
CA MET A 156 -9.36 10.71 32.60
C MET A 156 -9.40 9.80 33.84
N SER A 157 -8.96 8.55 33.72
CA SER A 157 -8.90 7.56 34.81
C SER A 157 -7.96 8.00 35.93
N ASN A 158 -6.78 8.54 35.57
CA ASN A 158 -5.77 8.99 36.52
C ASN A 158 -6.18 10.26 37.29
N HIS A 159 -7.00 11.16 36.74
CA HIS A 159 -7.17 12.49 37.33
C HIS A 159 -8.26 12.60 38.42
N ARG A 160 -9.22 11.67 38.53
CA ARG A 160 -10.25 11.79 39.61
C ARG A 160 -11.04 10.53 39.93
N ILE A 161 -11.27 9.65 38.96
CA ILE A 161 -12.14 8.47 39.10
C ILE A 161 -11.54 7.37 39.99
N LEU A 162 -10.20 7.25 40.04
CA LEU A 162 -9.52 6.34 40.97
C LEU A 162 -9.43 6.87 42.41
N ARG A 163 -9.64 8.18 42.64
CA ARG A 163 -9.41 8.82 43.95
C ARG A 163 -10.70 9.12 44.72
N SER A 164 -11.85 9.22 44.06
CA SER A 164 -13.14 9.45 44.73
C SER A 164 -14.14 8.34 44.41
N SER A 165 -14.31 7.40 45.35
CA SER A 165 -15.48 6.59 45.75
C SER A 165 -16.60 6.18 44.77
N CYS A 166 -16.52 6.42 43.46
CA CYS A 166 -17.58 6.15 42.49
C CYS A 166 -17.28 4.92 41.61
N CYS A 167 -16.04 4.43 41.61
CA CYS A 167 -15.72 3.16 40.98
C CYS A 167 -15.90 2.02 42.00
N PRO A 168 -16.91 1.14 41.86
CA PRO A 168 -17.10 0.05 42.81
C PRO A 168 -15.88 -0.87 42.73
N GLN A 169 -15.40 -1.35 43.89
CA GLN A 169 -14.24 -2.26 44.02
C GLN A 169 -14.32 -3.49 43.09
N GLN A 170 -15.51 -3.83 42.60
CA GLN A 170 -15.75 -4.91 41.65
C GLN A 170 -15.19 -4.63 40.25
N LEU A 171 -15.21 -3.38 39.76
CA LEU A 171 -14.70 -3.03 38.44
C LEU A 171 -13.18 -3.25 38.36
N PHE A 172 -12.47 -2.86 39.42
CA PHE A 172 -11.03 -3.12 39.56
C PHE A 172 -10.72 -4.62 39.58
N ARG A 173 -11.53 -5.42 40.30
CA ARG A 173 -11.37 -6.88 40.30
C ARG A 173 -11.60 -7.50 38.92
N ILE A 174 -12.57 -7.01 38.15
CA ILE A 174 -12.89 -7.51 36.80
C ILE A 174 -11.82 -7.09 35.79
N LEU A 175 -11.38 -5.84 35.81
CA LEU A 175 -10.30 -5.33 34.95
C LEU A 175 -8.97 -6.05 35.24
N ASN A 176 -8.67 -6.30 36.52
CA ASN A 176 -7.46 -7.05 36.89
C ASN A 176 -7.56 -8.54 36.51
N LYS A 177 -8.78 -9.12 36.47
CA LYS A 177 -9.04 -10.49 36.00
C LYS A 177 -9.01 -10.63 34.47
N ARG A 178 -9.20 -9.51 33.74
CA ARG A 178 -9.17 -9.44 32.26
C ARG A 178 -7.86 -8.88 31.69
N ARG A 179 -6.96 -8.35 32.53
CA ARG A 179 -5.63 -7.88 32.10
C ARG A 179 -4.70 -9.07 31.88
N SER A 180 -4.42 -9.37 30.60
CA SER A 180 -3.49 -10.42 30.18
C SER A 180 -2.03 -9.98 30.15
N ILE A 181 -1.72 -8.71 30.46
CA ILE A 181 -0.37 -8.14 30.35
C ILE A 181 0.06 -7.62 31.73
N PRO A 182 1.11 -8.19 32.35
CA PRO A 182 1.63 -7.70 33.62
C PRO A 182 2.38 -6.38 33.43
N ILE A 183 1.96 -5.34 34.16
CA ILE A 183 2.55 -3.97 34.10
C ILE A 183 3.87 -3.88 34.89
N ARG A 184 4.20 -4.91 35.68
CA ARG A 184 5.48 -5.07 36.36
C ARG A 184 6.03 -6.47 36.10
N ILE A 185 7.15 -6.53 35.38
CA ILE A 185 7.99 -7.73 35.29
C ILE A 185 9.17 -7.49 36.22
N THR A 186 9.13 -8.09 37.41
CA THR A 186 10.25 -8.04 38.35
C THR A 186 11.21 -9.17 38.02
N ILE A 187 12.31 -8.86 37.34
CA ILE A 187 13.35 -9.83 37.01
C ILE A 187 14.24 -9.99 38.25
N GLN A 188 14.07 -11.08 38.99
CA GLN A 188 14.89 -11.40 40.17
C GLN A 188 15.91 -12.50 39.79
N PRO A 189 17.21 -12.29 40.01
CA PRO A 189 18.26 -13.13 39.41
C PRO A 189 18.44 -14.52 40.05
N SER A 190 17.60 -14.95 40.99
CA SER A 190 17.94 -16.08 41.87
C SER A 190 16.87 -17.14 42.12
N ASN A 191 15.68 -17.14 41.49
CA ASN A 191 14.82 -18.34 41.63
C ASN A 191 13.91 -18.68 40.45
N ASN A 192 13.78 -20.00 40.28
CA ASN A 192 13.19 -20.78 39.20
C ASN A 192 11.97 -20.12 38.52
N ILE A 193 12.15 -19.70 37.26
CA ILE A 193 11.13 -19.09 36.39
C ILE A 193 10.10 -20.16 35.97
N ARG A 194 9.18 -20.53 36.88
CA ARG A 194 7.98 -21.31 36.53
C ARG A 194 6.82 -20.35 36.35
N GLY A 195 6.57 -19.93 35.11
CA GLY A 195 5.29 -19.30 34.73
C GLY A 195 5.35 -18.07 33.82
N VAL A 196 6.54 -17.56 33.46
CA VAL A 196 6.62 -16.47 32.46
C VAL A 196 6.62 -17.09 31.07
N ALA A 197 5.65 -16.73 30.23
CA ALA A 197 5.64 -17.10 28.81
C ALA A 197 7.02 -16.77 28.21
N ARG A 198 7.68 -17.78 27.63
CA ARG A 198 9.04 -17.65 27.05
C ARG A 198 9.06 -16.47 26.09
N LEU A 199 9.61 -15.33 26.52
CA LEU A 199 9.87 -14.22 25.61
C LEU A 199 10.90 -14.68 24.57
N PRO A 200 10.71 -14.34 23.29
CA PRO A 200 11.73 -14.62 22.27
C PRO A 200 13.04 -13.93 22.65
N TYR A 201 14.15 -14.62 22.43
CA TYR A 201 15.50 -14.25 22.89
C TYR A 201 15.86 -12.79 22.57
N ASN A 202 15.50 -12.31 21.38
CA ASN A 202 15.81 -10.97 20.90
C ASN A 202 15.17 -9.86 21.78
N LEU A 203 13.98 -10.11 22.33
CA LEU A 203 13.33 -9.17 23.24
C LEU A 203 13.94 -9.23 24.63
N LEU A 204 14.40 -10.41 25.08
CA LEU A 204 15.09 -10.54 26.36
C LEU A 204 16.41 -9.77 26.34
N GLU A 205 17.19 -9.92 25.28
CA GLU A 205 18.47 -9.23 25.12
C GLU A 205 18.28 -7.72 25.07
N ALA A 206 17.29 -7.24 24.31
CA ALA A 206 16.95 -5.82 24.24
C ALA A 206 16.55 -5.26 25.62
N VAL A 207 15.72 -5.98 26.39
CA VAL A 207 15.29 -5.56 27.73
C VAL A 207 16.45 -5.56 28.72
N VAL A 208 17.33 -6.57 28.67
CA VAL A 208 18.53 -6.64 29.52
C VAL A 208 19.50 -5.52 29.18
N ALA A 209 19.72 -5.22 27.90
CA ALA A 209 20.56 -4.12 27.46
C ALA A 209 20.03 -2.76 27.95
N ILE A 210 18.71 -2.53 27.84
CA ILE A 210 18.06 -1.31 28.36
C ILE A 210 18.18 -1.23 29.89
N ALA A 211 18.00 -2.34 30.60
CA ALA A 211 18.12 -2.37 32.06
C ALA A 211 19.55 -2.05 32.54
N LEU A 212 20.57 -2.63 31.90
CA LEU A 212 21.98 -2.33 32.17
C LEU A 212 22.32 -0.87 31.87
N HIS A 213 21.82 -0.34 30.76
CA HIS A 213 22.01 1.07 30.39
C HIS A 213 21.40 2.02 31.44
N ASN A 214 20.19 1.73 31.91
CA ASN A 214 19.52 2.52 32.94
C ASN A 214 20.21 2.41 34.32
N GLN A 215 20.81 1.26 34.63
CA GLN A 215 21.58 1.08 35.86
C GLN A 215 22.87 1.91 35.83
N GLN A 216 23.57 1.97 34.68
CA GLN A 216 24.72 2.85 34.50
C GLN A 216 24.35 4.32 34.63
N LEU A 217 23.22 4.75 34.04
CA LEU A 217 22.72 6.12 34.16
C LEU A 217 22.35 6.51 35.61
N ASN A 218 21.83 5.56 36.39
CA ASN A 218 21.53 5.78 37.81
C ASN A 218 22.80 5.78 38.67
N GLY A 219 23.77 4.89 38.39
CA GLY A 219 25.07 4.89 39.09
C GLY A 219 25.92 6.14 38.82
N ILE A 220 25.80 6.73 37.62
CA ILE A 220 26.47 8.01 37.29
C ILE A 220 25.82 9.19 38.03
N LYS A 221 24.50 9.16 38.27
CA LYS A 221 23.82 10.19 39.07
C LYS A 221 24.23 10.18 40.54
N ASP A 222 24.57 9.01 41.09
CA ASP A 222 25.04 8.89 42.48
C ASP A 222 26.50 9.36 42.65
N HIS A 223 27.30 9.37 41.58
CA HIS A 223 28.68 9.87 41.58
C HIS A 223 28.84 11.37 41.29
N ILE A 224 27.78 12.08 40.90
CA ILE A 224 27.82 13.53 40.62
C ILE A 224 27.26 14.36 41.80
N ASN A 225 26.67 13.72 42.82
CA ASN A 225 26.07 14.38 43.99
C ASN A 225 26.94 14.32 45.28
N TYR A 226 28.27 14.22 45.14
CA TYR A 226 29.23 14.47 46.23
C TYR A 226 30.25 15.53 45.83
#